data_AF-A0A3M0Z360-F1
#
_entry.id   AF-A0A3M0Z360-F1
#
_cell.length_a   1.000
_cell.length_b   1.000
_cell.length_c   1.000
_cell.angle_alpha   90.00
_cell.angle_beta   90.00
_cell.angle_gamma   90.00
#
_symmetry.space_group_name_H-M   'P 1'
#
loop_
_entity.id
_entity.type
_entity.pdbx_description
1 polymer ?
#
loop_
_entity_poly.entity_id
_entity_poly.type
_entity_poly.pdbx_seq_one_letter_code
_entity_poly.pdbx_strand_id
1 'polypeptide(L)'
;MNFCVMKSFYVTTPIFYANDLPHVGTSYTVFIADTLARYFRKKIGAENVLFLTGTDEHGAKVEKSALARGTTPKQFVDEIAAKFQEIWSEVGISYDYFMRTTHPQHVKYAQWFIQKAYDNGDLYEGVYKGLYCEGCEAYCKDTDLIDGKCPNHPNKTLVLMEEKNYFFRLSKYR
;
A
#
# COMPACT_ATOMS: atom_id res chain seq x y z
N MET A 1 -13.37 10.32 39.36
CA MET A 1 -12.72 10.48 38.05
C MET A 1 -12.92 9.19 37.26
N ASN A 2 -13.75 9.22 36.21
CA ASN A 2 -13.89 8.08 35.31
C ASN A 2 -12.70 8.08 34.35
N PHE A 3 -11.67 7.29 34.65
CA PHE A 3 -10.64 6.99 33.67
C PHE A 3 -11.28 6.12 32.58
N CYS A 4 -11.36 6.64 31.36
CA CYS A 4 -11.73 5.83 30.20
C CYS A 4 -10.61 4.81 29.98
N VAL A 5 -10.79 3.59 30.48
CA VAL A 5 -9.86 2.48 30.21
C VAL A 5 -10.06 2.09 28.75
N MET A 6 -9.02 2.24 27.94
CA MET A 6 -9.03 1.82 26.55
C MET A 6 -9.34 0.32 26.47
N LYS A 7 -10.42 -0.06 25.79
CA LYS A 7 -10.89 -1.45 25.73
C LYS A 7 -10.30 -2.26 24.59
N SER A 8 -9.85 -1.58 23.54
CA SER A 8 -9.27 -2.22 22.35
C SER A 8 -8.22 -1.30 21.74
N PHE A 9 -7.20 -1.88 21.11
CA PHE A 9 -6.15 -1.14 20.41
C PHE A 9 -5.88 -1.76 19.04
N TYR A 10 -5.97 -0.95 17.99
CA TYR A 10 -5.61 -1.36 16.63
C TYR A 10 -4.40 -0.57 16.18
N VAL A 11 -3.37 -1.27 15.71
CA VAL A 11 -2.17 -0.69 15.10
C VAL A 11 -1.92 -1.36 13.77
N THR A 12 -1.51 -0.56 12.79
CA THR A 12 -1.15 -1.06 11.47
C THR A 12 0.05 -0.34 10.92
N THR A 13 0.82 -1.03 10.09
CA THR A 13 1.81 -0.39 9.22
C THR A 13 1.18 -0.06 7.88
N PRO A 14 1.80 0.80 7.06
CA PRO A 14 1.63 0.67 5.62
C PRO A 14 1.88 -0.80 5.23
N ILE A 15 1.09 -1.31 4.28
CA ILE A 15 1.46 -2.54 3.59
C ILE A 15 2.56 -2.19 2.58
N PHE A 16 3.57 -3.06 2.47
CA PHE A 16 4.79 -2.76 1.74
C PHE A 16 4.69 -3.24 0.29
N TYR A 17 5.18 -2.45 -0.66
CA TYR A 17 5.24 -2.89 -2.06
C TYR A 17 6.08 -4.15 -2.18
N ALA A 18 5.50 -5.20 -2.78
CA ALA A 18 6.15 -6.48 -3.01
C ALA A 18 7.05 -6.47 -4.26
N ASN A 19 7.77 -5.37 -4.49
CA ASN A 19 8.67 -5.20 -5.65
C ASN A 19 10.13 -5.57 -5.35
N ASP A 20 10.51 -5.69 -4.07
CA ASP A 20 11.81 -6.19 -3.61
C ASP A 20 11.76 -6.68 -2.15
N LEU A 21 12.88 -7.20 -1.62
CA LEU A 21 13.02 -7.64 -0.23
C LEU A 21 12.91 -6.49 0.79
N PRO A 22 12.50 -6.76 2.05
CA PRO A 22 12.42 -5.73 3.08
C PRO A 22 13.81 -5.20 3.43
N HIS A 23 13.91 -3.88 3.61
CA HIS A 23 15.15 -3.20 4.01
C HIS A 23 14.94 -2.40 5.31
N VAL A 24 15.99 -1.76 5.82
CA VAL A 24 15.95 -1.03 7.11
C VAL A 24 14.81 0.00 7.18
N GLY A 25 14.54 0.72 6.08
CA GLY A 25 13.40 1.63 5.99
C GLY A 25 12.03 0.96 6.22
N THR A 26 11.81 -0.25 5.69
CA THR A 26 10.63 -1.07 5.94
C THR A 26 10.53 -1.41 7.43
N SER A 27 11.63 -1.87 8.02
CA SER A 27 11.69 -2.33 9.41
C SER A 27 11.35 -1.24 10.43
N TYR A 28 11.65 0.03 10.15
CA TYR A 28 11.37 1.15 11.05
C TYR A 28 9.89 1.20 11.48
N THR A 29 8.96 1.14 10.52
CA THR A 29 7.52 1.21 10.81
C THR A 29 7.03 -0.04 11.54
N VAL A 30 7.53 -1.21 11.15
CA VAL A 30 7.16 -2.50 11.76
C VAL A 30 7.60 -2.57 13.22
N PHE A 31 8.80 -2.10 13.54
CA PHE A 31 9.32 -2.14 14.92
C PHE A 31 8.56 -1.20 15.85
N ILE A 32 8.17 -0.01 15.36
CA ILE A 32 7.33 0.93 16.12
C ILE A 32 5.96 0.32 16.38
N ALA A 33 5.32 -0.24 15.34
CA ALA A 33 4.02 -0.87 15.47
C ALA A 33 4.05 -2.08 16.43
N ASP A 34 5.08 -2.92 16.33
CA ASP A 34 5.29 -4.07 17.22
C ASP A 34 5.51 -3.65 18.68
N THR A 35 6.30 -2.60 18.90
CA THR A 35 6.52 -2.03 20.24
C THR A 35 5.20 -1.58 20.88
N LEU A 36 4.37 -0.85 20.12
CA LEU A 36 3.06 -0.42 20.58
C LEU A 36 2.12 -1.60 20.83
N ALA A 37 2.07 -2.57 19.91
CA ALA A 37 1.26 -3.77 20.06
C ALA A 37 1.63 -4.51 21.35
N ARG A 38 2.91 -4.77 21.59
CA ARG A 38 3.41 -5.44 22.81
C ARG A 38 3.07 -4.65 24.08
N TYR A 39 3.23 -3.32 24.04
CA TYR A 39 2.87 -2.46 25.17
C TYR A 39 1.39 -2.60 25.52
N PHE A 40 0.50 -2.49 24.53
CA PHE A 40 -0.94 -2.56 24.78
C PHE A 40 -1.41 -3.97 25.13
N ARG A 41 -0.83 -5.02 24.54
CA ARG A 41 -1.14 -6.40 24.93
C ARG A 41 -0.86 -6.64 26.42
N LYS A 42 0.21 -6.05 26.96
CA LYS A 42 0.51 -6.08 28.40
C LYS A 42 -0.45 -5.25 29.25
N LYS A 43 -1.03 -4.18 28.71
CA LYS A 43 -1.92 -3.26 29.44
C LYS A 43 -3.37 -3.69 29.46
N ILE A 44 -3.87 -4.24 28.35
CA ILE A 44 -5.30 -4.47 28.14
C ILE A 44 -5.63 -5.91 27.71
N GLY A 45 -4.65 -6.83 27.67
CA GLY A 45 -4.85 -8.21 27.20
C GLY A 45 -4.54 -8.36 25.71
N ALA A 46 -4.06 -9.54 25.32
CA ALA A 46 -3.64 -9.80 23.94
C ALA A 46 -4.82 -9.85 22.97
N GLU A 47 -5.94 -10.39 23.43
CA GLU A 47 -7.22 -10.51 22.73
C GLU A 47 -7.87 -9.16 22.38
N ASN A 48 -7.43 -8.07 23.03
CA ASN A 48 -7.94 -6.73 22.81
C ASN A 48 -7.04 -5.89 21.90
N VAL A 49 -5.98 -6.47 21.35
CA VAL A 49 -5.04 -5.80 20.46
C VAL A 49 -5.01 -6.48 19.10
N LEU A 50 -5.08 -5.67 18.05
CA LEU A 50 -4.92 -6.11 16.67
C LEU A 50 -3.73 -5.37 16.04
N PHE A 51 -2.74 -6.12 15.58
CA PHE A 51 -1.62 -5.62 14.79
C PHE A 51 -1.66 -6.21 13.38
N LEU A 52 -1.93 -5.36 12.38
CA LEU A 52 -1.94 -5.73 10.97
C LEU A 52 -0.74 -5.14 10.23
N THR A 53 -0.03 -5.99 9.50
CA THR A 53 0.97 -5.60 8.50
C THR A 53 0.73 -6.38 7.20
N GLY A 54 1.58 -6.23 6.19
CA GLY A 54 1.36 -6.95 4.94
C GLY A 54 2.10 -6.40 3.73
N THR A 55 1.69 -6.89 2.56
CA THR A 55 2.22 -6.50 1.26
C THR A 55 1.14 -5.98 0.33
N ASP A 56 1.49 -4.92 -0.41
CA ASP A 56 0.79 -4.50 -1.62
C ASP A 56 1.47 -5.13 -2.84
N GLU A 57 0.71 -5.93 -3.57
CA GLU A 57 1.19 -6.87 -4.57
C GLU A 57 0.73 -6.54 -5.98
N HIS A 58 0.05 -5.39 -6.16
CA HIS A 58 -0.36 -4.88 -7.46
C HIS A 58 0.48 -3.66 -7.84
N GLY A 59 0.66 -3.44 -9.14
CA GLY A 59 1.32 -2.24 -9.68
C GLY A 59 2.37 -2.53 -10.76
N ALA A 60 2.67 -1.52 -11.57
CA ALA A 60 3.57 -1.65 -12.72
C ALA A 60 5.01 -2.04 -12.32
N LYS A 61 5.51 -1.56 -11.17
CA LYS A 61 6.82 -1.97 -10.64
C LYS A 61 6.88 -3.46 -10.29
N VAL A 62 5.83 -4.03 -9.71
CA VAL A 62 5.77 -5.46 -9.39
C VAL A 62 5.87 -6.29 -10.67
N GLU A 63 5.11 -5.90 -11.70
CA GLU A 63 5.18 -6.55 -13.02
C GLU A 63 6.56 -6.44 -13.65
N LYS A 64 7.17 -5.24 -13.65
CA LYS A 64 8.53 -5.01 -14.17
C LYS A 64 9.57 -5.87 -13.42
N SER A 65 9.49 -5.95 -12.09
CA SER A 65 10.38 -6.78 -11.27
C SER A 65 10.21 -8.27 -11.57
N ALA A 66 8.97 -8.75 -11.74
CA ALA A 66 8.70 -10.14 -12.09
C ALA A 66 9.28 -10.51 -13.47
N LEU A 67 9.06 -9.65 -14.47
CA LEU A 67 9.62 -9.81 -15.82
C LEU A 67 11.15 -9.83 -15.80
N ALA A 68 11.78 -8.93 -15.04
CA ALA A 68 13.24 -8.90 -14.90
C ALA A 68 13.82 -10.18 -14.29
N ARG A 69 13.02 -10.92 -13.49
CA ARG A 69 13.39 -12.21 -12.88
C ARG A 69 12.90 -13.41 -13.69
N GLY A 70 12.22 -13.21 -14.83
CA GLY A 70 11.70 -14.29 -15.66
C GLY A 70 10.55 -15.08 -15.01
N THR A 71 9.81 -14.47 -14.08
CA THR A 71 8.69 -15.10 -13.37
C THR A 71 7.36 -14.39 -13.65
N THR A 72 6.25 -15.05 -13.35
CA THR A 72 4.93 -14.38 -13.39
C THR A 72 4.78 -13.43 -12.19
N PRO A 73 3.99 -12.34 -12.29
CA PRO A 73 3.77 -11.43 -11.17
C PRO A 73 3.27 -12.15 -9.90
N LYS A 74 2.39 -13.15 -10.07
CA LYS A 74 1.86 -13.91 -8.93
C LYS A 74 2.93 -14.74 -8.22
N GLN A 75 3.76 -15.45 -8.99
CA GLN A 75 4.87 -16.23 -8.42
C GLN A 75 5.88 -15.31 -7.71
N PHE A 76 6.17 -14.17 -8.32
CA PHE A 76 7.08 -13.19 -7.76
C PHE A 76 6.60 -12.66 -6.40
N VAL A 77 5.34 -12.19 -6.31
CA VAL A 77 4.82 -11.67 -5.03
C VAL A 77 4.60 -12.77 -3.98
N ASP A 78 4.35 -14.02 -4.38
CA ASP A 78 4.32 -15.16 -3.46
C ASP A 78 5.68 -15.38 -2.79
N GLU A 79 6.76 -15.34 -3.57
CA GLU A 79 8.14 -15.47 -3.07
C GLU A 79 8.50 -14.30 -2.14
N ILE A 80 8.23 -13.07 -2.57
CA ILE A 80 8.55 -11.87 -1.78
C ILE A 80 7.75 -11.85 -0.46
N ALA A 81 6.44 -12.13 -0.50
CA ALA A 81 5.63 -12.18 0.72
C ALA A 81 6.13 -13.25 1.70
N ALA A 82 6.54 -14.43 1.22
CA ALA A 82 7.13 -15.46 2.06
C ALA A 82 8.44 -14.97 2.72
N LYS A 83 9.29 -14.26 1.98
CA LYS A 83 10.53 -13.67 2.52
C LYS A 83 10.28 -12.60 3.58
N PHE A 84 9.26 -11.76 3.40
CA PHE A 84 8.82 -10.82 4.43
C PHE A 84 8.43 -11.56 5.72
N GLN A 85 7.58 -12.59 5.61
CA GLN A 85 7.13 -13.36 6.76
C GLN A 85 8.27 -14.10 7.46
N GLU A 86 9.22 -14.68 6.70
CA GLU A 86 10.43 -15.32 7.23
C GLU A 86 11.25 -14.32 8.05
N ILE A 87 11.59 -13.16 7.49
CA ILE A 87 12.39 -12.12 8.17
C ILE A 87 11.67 -11.58 9.40
N TRP A 88 10.36 -11.34 9.32
CA TRP A 88 9.58 -10.88 10.47
C TRP A 88 9.51 -11.92 11.58
N SER A 89 9.46 -13.21 11.23
CA SER A 89 9.55 -14.31 12.20
C SER A 89 10.94 -14.34 12.86
N GLU A 90 12.02 -14.24 12.08
CA GLU A 90 13.40 -14.27 12.59
C GLU A 90 13.71 -13.14 13.57
N VAL A 91 13.23 -11.91 13.28
CA VAL A 91 13.41 -10.75 14.16
C VAL A 91 12.34 -10.63 15.24
N GLY A 92 11.41 -11.60 15.32
CA GLY A 92 10.44 -11.71 16.39
C GLY A 92 9.31 -10.67 16.35
N ILE A 93 8.87 -10.24 15.16
CA ILE A 93 7.71 -9.37 15.02
C ILE A 93 6.43 -10.14 15.34
N SER A 94 5.59 -9.53 16.16
CA SER A 94 4.37 -10.14 16.71
C SER A 94 3.11 -9.56 16.07
N TYR A 95 2.98 -9.59 14.74
CA TYR A 95 1.73 -9.22 14.08
C TYR A 95 0.66 -10.30 14.24
N ASP A 96 -0.62 -9.90 14.22
CA ASP A 96 -1.76 -10.84 14.25
C ASP A 96 -2.19 -11.22 12.83
N TYR A 97 -2.10 -10.28 11.87
CA TYR A 97 -2.43 -10.52 10.47
C TYR A 97 -1.36 -9.97 9.53
N PHE A 98 -0.99 -10.80 8.56
CA PHE A 98 -0.20 -10.42 7.39
C PHE A 98 -1.12 -10.38 6.17
N MET A 99 -1.58 -9.18 5.80
CA MET A 99 -2.51 -8.99 4.68
C MET A 99 -1.74 -8.98 3.35
N ARG A 100 -2.32 -9.61 2.34
CA ARG A 100 -1.80 -9.62 0.96
C ARG A 100 -2.89 -9.11 0.03
N THR A 101 -2.60 -8.13 -0.83
CA THR A 101 -3.64 -7.58 -1.72
C THR A 101 -4.07 -8.54 -2.84
N THR A 102 -3.34 -9.64 -3.07
CA THR A 102 -3.81 -10.78 -3.90
C THR A 102 -4.72 -11.77 -3.16
N HIS A 103 -4.95 -11.61 -1.85
CA HIS A 103 -5.81 -12.53 -1.10
C HIS A 103 -7.23 -12.55 -1.70
N PRO A 104 -7.84 -13.73 -1.94
CA PRO A 104 -9.12 -13.81 -2.65
C PRO A 104 -10.25 -12.99 -2.02
N GLN A 105 -10.30 -12.90 -0.69
CA GLN A 105 -11.30 -12.07 -0.01
C GLN A 105 -11.05 -10.57 -0.20
N HIS A 106 -9.79 -10.15 -0.23
CA HIS A 106 -9.43 -8.75 -0.49
C HIS A 106 -9.86 -8.34 -1.90
N VAL A 107 -9.54 -9.18 -2.90
CA VAL A 107 -9.94 -8.97 -4.30
C VAL A 107 -11.47 -8.85 -4.42
N LYS A 108 -12.22 -9.76 -3.80
CA LYS A 108 -13.69 -9.72 -3.79
C LYS A 108 -14.22 -8.43 -3.18
N TYR A 109 -13.64 -7.98 -2.07
CA TYR A 109 -14.07 -6.76 -1.41
C TYR A 109 -13.76 -5.50 -2.23
N ALA A 110 -12.58 -5.44 -2.84
CA ALA A 110 -12.20 -4.35 -3.74
C ALA A 110 -13.16 -4.26 -4.94
N GLN A 111 -13.46 -5.39 -5.58
CA GLN A 111 -14.45 -5.47 -6.67
C GLN A 111 -15.83 -5.03 -6.21
N TRP A 112 -16.28 -5.49 -5.04
CA TRP A 112 -17.56 -5.09 -4.45
C TRP A 112 -17.63 -3.59 -4.19
N PHE A 113 -16.58 -2.99 -3.63
CA PHE A 113 -16.52 -1.55 -3.36
C PHE A 113 -16.62 -0.74 -4.65
N ILE A 114 -15.85 -1.10 -5.68
CA ILE A 114 -15.88 -0.44 -6.98
C ILE A 114 -17.26 -0.57 -7.63
N GLN A 115 -17.88 -1.75 -7.58
CA GLN A 115 -19.24 -1.95 -8.09
C GLN A 115 -20.25 -1.06 -7.34
N LYS A 116 -20.15 -0.98 -6.01
CA LYS A 116 -21.02 -0.10 -5.21
C LYS A 116 -20.85 1.37 -5.56
N ALA A 117 -19.62 1.83 -5.76
CA ALA A 117 -19.36 3.21 -6.19
C ALA A 117 -19.91 3.48 -7.61
N TYR A 118 -19.81 2.51 -8.51
CA TYR A 118 -20.40 2.57 -9.84
C TYR A 118 -21.92 2.69 -9.78
N ASP A 119 -22.58 1.78 -9.05
CA ASP A 119 -24.04 1.71 -8.92
C ASP A 119 -24.62 2.99 -8.28
N ASN A 120 -23.86 3.63 -7.39
CA ASN A 120 -24.24 4.88 -6.74
C ASN A 120 -23.99 6.15 -7.59
N GLY A 121 -23.45 6.01 -8.80
CA GLY A 121 -23.08 7.13 -9.67
C GLY A 121 -21.89 7.94 -9.17
N ASP A 122 -21.06 7.35 -8.31
CA ASP A 122 -19.86 7.98 -7.76
C ASP A 122 -18.65 7.85 -8.68
N LEU A 123 -18.72 6.96 -9.68
CA LEU A 123 -17.72 6.82 -10.73
C LEU A 123 -18.20 7.51 -12.01
N TYR A 124 -17.29 8.22 -12.67
CA TYR A 124 -17.54 8.81 -13.99
C TYR A 124 -16.32 8.62 -14.89
N GLU A 125 -16.56 8.45 -16.19
CA GLU A 125 -15.48 8.42 -17.18
C GLU A 125 -14.91 9.82 -17.36
N GLY A 126 -13.59 9.91 -17.46
CA GLY A 126 -12.89 11.12 -17.81
C GLY A 126 -11.66 10.80 -18.64
N VAL A 127 -11.05 11.84 -19.17
CA VAL A 127 -9.71 11.75 -19.75
C VAL A 127 -8.81 12.59 -18.86
N TYR A 128 -7.77 11.97 -18.33
CA TYR A 128 -6.72 12.71 -17.64
C TYR A 128 -5.52 12.80 -18.57
N LYS A 129 -5.06 14.04 -18.80
CA LYS A 129 -3.88 14.34 -19.60
C LYS A 129 -2.91 15.12 -18.73
N GLY A 130 -1.68 14.64 -18.63
CA GLY A 130 -0.68 15.29 -17.81
C GLY A 130 0.71 14.76 -18.08
N LEU A 131 1.71 15.51 -17.60
CA LEU A 131 3.09 15.07 -17.58
C LEU A 131 3.24 14.03 -16.48
N TYR A 132 3.67 12.82 -16.84
CA TYR A 132 3.82 11.69 -15.94
C TYR A 132 5.30 11.42 -15.66
N CYS A 133 5.65 11.25 -14.37
CA CYS A 133 6.98 10.85 -13.95
C CYS A 133 7.00 9.36 -13.58
N GLU A 134 7.68 8.54 -14.38
CA GLU A 134 7.82 7.10 -14.11
C GLU A 134 8.60 6.78 -12.81
N GLY A 135 9.41 7.71 -12.30
CA GLY A 135 10.09 7.54 -11.02
C GLY A 135 9.11 7.62 -9.84
N CYS A 136 8.25 8.64 -9.86
CA CYS A 136 7.26 8.89 -8.82
C CYS A 136 6.00 8.03 -8.96
N GLU A 137 5.74 7.43 -10.12
CA GLU A 137 4.46 6.79 -10.46
C GLU A 137 3.26 7.73 -10.27
N ALA A 138 3.46 8.99 -10.63
CA ALA A 138 2.49 10.04 -10.42
C ALA A 138 2.55 11.06 -11.56
N TYR A 139 1.39 11.67 -11.81
CA TYR A 139 1.28 12.84 -12.65
C TYR A 139 1.86 14.06 -11.90
N CYS A 140 2.74 14.79 -12.59
CA CYS A 140 3.31 16.05 -12.13
C CYS A 140 2.40 17.20 -12.58
N LYS A 141 2.11 18.12 -11.66
CA LYS A 141 1.52 19.41 -12.03
C LYS A 141 2.62 20.31 -12.56
N ASP A 142 2.28 21.20 -13.48
CA ASP A 142 3.23 22.17 -14.03
C ASP A 142 3.87 23.04 -12.94
N THR A 143 3.15 23.32 -11.85
CA THR A 143 3.65 24.07 -10.69
C THR A 143 4.74 23.36 -9.91
N ASP A 144 4.80 22.03 -10.01
CA ASP A 144 5.71 21.18 -9.24
C ASP A 144 7.00 20.87 -10.04
N LEU A 145 7.09 21.38 -11.28
CA LEU A 145 8.22 21.16 -12.17
C LEU A 145 9.27 22.25 -12.01
N ILE A 146 10.54 21.85 -12.01
CA ILE A 146 11.70 22.76 -12.06
C ILE A 146 12.36 22.55 -13.41
N ASP A 147 12.41 23.60 -14.24
CA ASP A 147 12.91 23.56 -15.62
C ASP A 147 12.25 22.45 -16.48
N GLY A 148 10.95 22.22 -16.27
CA GLY A 148 10.19 21.19 -16.98
C GLY A 148 10.52 19.76 -16.56
N LYS A 149 11.21 19.56 -15.43
CA LYS A 149 11.63 18.25 -14.91
C LYS A 149 11.05 17.98 -13.53
N CYS A 150 10.88 16.69 -13.22
CA CYS A 150 10.51 16.25 -11.89
C CYS A 150 11.64 16.56 -10.90
N PRO A 151 11.40 17.28 -9.79
CA PRO A 151 12.45 17.63 -8.81
C PRO A 151 13.07 16.40 -8.13
N ASN A 152 12.27 15.34 -7.94
CA ASN A 152 12.74 14.08 -7.35
C ASN A 152 13.50 13.20 -8.35
N HIS A 153 13.30 13.42 -9.66
CA HIS A 153 13.90 12.59 -10.72
C HIS A 153 14.35 13.48 -11.90
N PRO A 154 15.33 14.39 -11.71
CA PRO A 154 15.74 15.36 -12.73
C PRO A 154 16.39 14.70 -13.96
N ASN A 155 16.85 13.45 -13.82
CA ASN A 155 17.46 12.66 -14.89
C ASN A 155 16.43 11.88 -15.71
N LYS A 156 15.15 11.88 -15.32
CA LYS A 156 14.09 11.20 -16.07
C LYS A 156 13.28 12.20 -16.88
N THR A 157 13.03 11.84 -18.14
CA THR A 157 12.14 12.61 -19.02
C THR A 157 10.68 12.38 -18.60
N LEU A 158 9.92 13.46 -18.50
CA LEU A 158 8.47 13.37 -18.28
C LEU A 158 7.79 12.90 -19.56
N VAL A 159 6.82 12.01 -19.42
CA VAL A 159 6.04 11.49 -20.54
C VAL A 159 4.69 12.18 -20.53
N LEU A 160 4.29 12.80 -21.65
CA LEU A 160 2.92 13.26 -21.79
C LEU A 160 2.02 12.03 -21.94
N MET A 161 1.22 11.74 -20.92
CA MET A 161 0.27 10.64 -20.94
C MET A 161 -1.14 11.19 -21.00
N GLU A 162 -1.96 10.56 -21.84
CA GLU A 162 -3.39 10.79 -21.93
C GLU A 162 -4.07 9.45 -21.72
N GLU A 163 -4.86 9.35 -20.66
CA GLU A 163 -5.50 8.11 -20.25
C GLU A 163 -7.00 8.35 -20.03
N LYS A 164 -7.82 7.60 -20.77
CA LYS A 164 -9.25 7.50 -20.50
C LYS A 164 -9.43 6.53 -19.34
N ASN A 165 -9.99 6.99 -18.22
CA ASN A 165 -10.16 6.17 -17.01
C ASN A 165 -11.45 6.55 -16.26
N TYR A 166 -11.80 5.75 -15.26
CA TYR A 166 -12.85 6.05 -14.30
C TYR A 166 -12.29 6.87 -13.13
N PHE A 167 -13.00 7.95 -12.78
CA PHE A 167 -12.64 8.82 -11.66
C PHE A 167 -13.71 8.74 -10.58
N PHE A 168 -13.28 8.79 -9.32
CA PHE A 168 -14.17 8.86 -8.17
C PHE A 168 -14.57 10.31 -7.88
N ARG A 169 -15.88 10.57 -7.78
CA ARG A 169 -16.47 11.89 -7.52
C ARG A 169 -16.35 12.27 -6.05
N LEU A 170 -15.13 12.51 -5.59
CA LEU A 170 -14.86 12.90 -4.20
C LEU A 170 -15.60 14.18 -3.79
N SER A 171 -15.92 15.07 -4.73
CA SER A 171 -16.66 16.32 -4.47
C SER A 171 -18.07 16.11 -3.92
N LYS A 172 -18.69 14.94 -4.12
CA LYS A 172 -20.01 14.61 -3.55
C LYS A 172 -19.98 14.41 -2.02
N TYR A 173 -18.79 14.24 -1.45
CA TYR A 173 -18.57 13.87 -0.04
C TYR A 173 -17.81 14.92 0.77
N ARG A 174 -17.75 16.15 0.24
CA ARG A 174 -17.14 17.30 0.93
C ARG A 174 -18.17 18.10 1.72
#